data_AF-A0A0B8QM82-F1
#
_entry.id   AF-A0A0B8QM82-F1
#
_cell.length_a   1.000
_cell.length_b   1.000
_cell.length_c   1.000
_cell.angle_alpha   90.00
_cell.angle_beta   90.00
_cell.angle_gamma   90.00
#
_symmetry.space_group_name_H-M   'P 1'
#
loop_
_entity.id
_entity.type
_entity.pdbx_description
1 polymer ?
#
loop_
_entity_poly.entity_id
_entity_poly.type
_entity_poly.pdbx_seq_one_letter_code
_entity_poly.pdbx_strand_id
1 'polypeptide(L)'
;MKIQITICFGLVVPNLVLAADDDRPNILLIVSDDIGLGDLAPFGSEINTPTLSNLAEESIRFNNFHASPVSSVTRAQMLTGANSIEVGLGSFDYSFYPPAKGKPGYEGYLTRNTVTVAELLRDNGYNTYHSGKWHLGSGHGHGLPPQDWGFEQTFGVYSGGSATGITRICTRPPR
;
A
#
# COMPACT_ATOMS: atom_id res chain seq x y z
N MET A 1 -20.78 62.38 35.82
CA MET A 1 -19.85 61.51 35.06
C MET A 1 -20.68 60.34 34.53
N LYS A 2 -20.96 60.30 33.21
CA LYS A 2 -21.86 59.30 32.61
C LYS A 2 -21.15 57.95 32.47
N ILE A 3 -21.83 56.90 32.92
CA ILE A 3 -21.47 55.48 32.81
C ILE A 3 -21.69 55.03 31.37
N GLN A 4 -20.79 54.22 30.82
CA GLN A 4 -21.14 53.26 29.77
C GLN A 4 -20.57 51.89 30.11
N ILE A 5 -21.48 50.96 30.39
CA ILE A 5 -21.22 49.52 30.48
C ILE A 5 -21.76 48.94 29.17
N THR A 6 -20.87 48.53 28.29
CA THR A 6 -21.23 47.87 27.02
C THR A 6 -21.32 46.38 27.27
N ILE A 7 -22.55 45.85 27.27
CA ILE A 7 -22.81 44.41 27.30
C ILE A 7 -22.72 43.90 25.86
N CYS A 8 -21.64 43.18 25.54
CA CYS A 8 -21.54 42.46 24.27
C CYS A 8 -22.40 41.20 24.35
N PHE A 9 -23.55 41.22 23.67
CA PHE A 9 -24.31 40.01 23.37
C PHE A 9 -23.51 39.21 22.33
N GLY A 10 -22.74 38.23 22.79
CA GLY A 10 -22.06 37.28 21.92
C GLY A 10 -23.10 36.39 21.24
N LEU A 11 -23.38 36.67 19.97
CA LEU A 11 -24.12 35.76 19.11
C LEU A 11 -23.30 34.47 18.99
N VAL A 12 -23.72 33.41 19.67
CA VAL A 12 -23.18 32.06 19.42
C VAL A 12 -23.66 31.69 18.02
N VAL A 13 -22.84 31.98 17.02
CA VAL A 13 -22.99 31.40 15.70
C VAL A 13 -22.75 29.91 15.91
N PRO A 14 -23.72 29.02 15.72
CA PRO A 14 -23.41 27.61 15.67
C PRO A 14 -22.37 27.45 14.56
N ASN A 15 -21.21 26.88 14.90
CA ASN A 15 -20.28 26.38 13.89
C ASN A 15 -21.07 25.37 13.08
N LEU A 16 -21.67 25.83 11.98
CA LEU A 16 -22.23 24.97 10.97
C LEU A 16 -21.01 24.30 10.36
N VAL A 17 -20.66 23.14 10.91
CA VAL A 17 -19.71 22.23 10.28
C VAL A 17 -20.41 21.79 9.01
N LEU A 18 -20.19 22.56 7.94
CA LEU A 18 -20.42 22.07 6.60
C LEU A 18 -19.53 20.84 6.49
N ALA A 19 -20.15 19.67 6.54
CA ALA A 19 -19.49 18.45 6.11
C ALA A 19 -19.09 18.72 4.66
N ALA A 20 -17.83 19.10 4.45
CA ALA A 20 -17.25 19.11 3.12
C ALA A 20 -17.48 17.70 2.57
N ASP A 21 -18.09 17.59 1.39
CA ASP A 21 -18.17 16.29 0.75
C ASP A 21 -16.71 15.86 0.54
N ASP A 22 -16.34 14.76 1.20
CA ASP A 22 -14.99 14.25 1.13
C ASP A 22 -14.81 13.62 -0.24
N ASP A 23 -14.43 14.46 -1.22
CA ASP A 23 -14.27 14.12 -2.64
C ASP A 23 -13.08 13.18 -2.91
N ARG A 24 -12.39 12.72 -1.87
CA ARG A 24 -11.24 11.82 -1.99
C ARG A 24 -11.68 10.43 -2.45
N PRO A 25 -11.01 9.84 -3.47
CA PRO A 25 -11.38 8.53 -4.00
C PRO A 25 -10.95 7.40 -3.06
N ASN A 26 -11.69 6.28 -3.06
CA ASN A 26 -11.15 5.05 -2.49
C ASN A 26 -10.06 4.49 -3.41
N ILE A 27 -9.04 3.86 -2.82
CA ILE A 27 -7.95 3.24 -3.56
C ILE A 27 -8.12 1.72 -3.42
N LEU A 28 -7.77 0.98 -4.47
CA LEU A 28 -7.77 -0.48 -4.43
C LEU A 28 -6.59 -1.00 -5.26
N LEU A 29 -5.60 -1.59 -4.59
CA LEU A 29 -4.40 -2.10 -5.23
C LEU A 29 -4.38 -3.63 -5.22
N ILE A 30 -4.84 -4.24 -6.31
CA ILE A 30 -4.84 -5.69 -6.47
C ILE A 30 -3.51 -6.13 -7.07
N VAL A 31 -2.81 -7.04 -6.41
CA VAL A 31 -1.52 -7.57 -6.84
C VAL A 31 -1.59 -9.08 -6.88
N SER A 32 -1.51 -9.64 -8.08
CA SER A 32 -1.35 -11.08 -8.29
C SER A 32 0.08 -11.54 -7.99
N ASP A 33 0.23 -12.79 -7.57
CA ASP A 33 1.54 -13.42 -7.32
C ASP A 33 1.81 -14.38 -8.48
N ASP A 34 2.94 -14.21 -9.15
CA ASP A 34 3.45 -15.06 -10.25
C ASP A 34 2.49 -15.23 -11.46
N ILE A 35 1.61 -14.26 -11.72
CA ILE A 35 0.81 -14.21 -12.96
C ILE A 35 1.64 -13.57 -14.08
N GLY A 36 1.74 -14.27 -15.21
CA GLY A 36 2.32 -13.77 -16.44
C GLY A 36 1.35 -12.93 -17.26
N LEU A 37 1.89 -12.09 -18.14
CA LEU A 37 1.09 -11.29 -19.07
C LEU A 37 0.17 -12.16 -19.94
N GLY A 38 0.66 -13.32 -20.36
CA GLY A 38 -0.08 -14.28 -21.20
C GLY A 38 -1.16 -15.09 -20.47
N ASP A 39 -1.31 -14.94 -19.15
CA ASP A 39 -2.33 -15.67 -18.38
C ASP A 39 -3.67 -14.92 -18.29
N LEU A 40 -3.71 -13.68 -18.78
CA LEU A 40 -4.85 -12.79 -18.68
C LEU A 40 -5.54 -12.64 -20.04
N ALA A 41 -6.84 -12.95 -20.13
CA ALA A 41 -7.61 -12.86 -21.37
C ALA A 41 -7.53 -11.47 -22.05
N PRO A 42 -7.51 -10.33 -21.33
CA PRO A 42 -7.31 -9.00 -21.93
C PRO A 42 -6.00 -8.82 -22.71
N PHE A 43 -5.04 -9.73 -22.53
CA PHE A 43 -3.72 -9.73 -23.14
C PHE A 43 -3.49 -10.93 -24.08
N GLY A 44 -4.55 -11.68 -24.41
CA GLY A 44 -4.53 -12.76 -25.41
C GLY A 44 -4.46 -14.18 -24.85
N SER A 45 -4.70 -14.37 -23.55
CA SER A 45 -4.75 -15.71 -22.93
C SER A 45 -5.96 -16.54 -23.35
N GLU A 46 -5.80 -17.87 -23.35
CA GLU A 46 -6.89 -18.85 -23.40
C GLU A 46 -7.61 -19.04 -22.06
N ILE A 47 -7.02 -18.58 -20.95
CA ILE A 47 -7.61 -18.72 -19.62
C ILE A 47 -8.81 -17.77 -19.49
N ASN A 48 -9.97 -18.33 -19.16
CA ASN A 48 -11.19 -17.57 -18.99
C ASN A 48 -11.15 -16.70 -17.72
N THR A 49 -10.88 -15.40 -17.89
CA THR A 49 -10.78 -14.40 -16.81
C THR A 49 -11.85 -13.29 -16.95
N PRO A 50 -13.15 -13.61 -16.91
CA PRO A 50 -14.22 -12.72 -17.35
C PRO A 50 -14.34 -11.44 -16.52
N THR A 51 -14.09 -11.50 -15.21
CA THR A 51 -14.09 -10.30 -14.35
C THR A 51 -12.98 -9.32 -14.72
N LEU A 52 -11.78 -9.83 -15.06
CA LEU A 52 -10.66 -9.00 -15.49
C LEU A 52 -10.87 -8.47 -16.91
N SER A 53 -11.53 -9.24 -17.78
CA SER A 53 -11.98 -8.78 -19.10
C SER A 53 -12.93 -7.59 -19.01
N ASN A 54 -13.97 -7.68 -18.20
CA ASN A 54 -14.91 -6.58 -18.03
C ASN A 54 -14.21 -5.34 -17.44
N LEU A 55 -13.34 -5.53 -16.43
CA LEU A 55 -12.57 -4.42 -15.85
C LEU A 55 -11.67 -3.76 -16.90
N ALA A 56 -11.03 -4.55 -17.76
CA ALA A 56 -10.13 -4.06 -18.81
C ALA A 56 -10.84 -3.26 -19.91
N GLU A 57 -12.13 -3.49 -20.17
CA GLU A 57 -12.93 -2.74 -21.14
C GLU A 57 -13.23 -1.31 -20.66
N GLU A 58 -13.35 -1.13 -19.34
CA GLU A 58 -13.67 0.16 -18.69
C GLU A 58 -12.43 0.88 -18.14
N SER A 59 -11.23 0.34 -18.37
CA SER A 59 -9.98 0.81 -17.76
C SER A 59 -8.88 1.12 -18.77
N ILE A 60 -7.83 1.80 -18.29
CA ILE A 60 -6.57 1.93 -19.01
C ILE A 60 -5.75 0.65 -18.81
N ARG A 61 -5.20 0.13 -19.91
CA ARG A 61 -4.30 -1.04 -19.91
C ARG A 61 -2.88 -0.61 -20.23
N PHE A 62 -1.92 -1.24 -19.56
CA PHE A 62 -0.49 -1.05 -19.82
C PHE A 62 0.08 -2.31 -20.48
N ASN A 63 0.74 -2.16 -21.62
CA ASN A 63 1.48 -3.24 -22.30
C ASN A 63 3.00 -3.16 -22.05
N ASN A 64 3.45 -2.17 -21.27
CA ASN A 64 4.85 -1.92 -20.95
C ASN A 64 5.02 -1.57 -19.45
N PHE A 65 4.45 -2.41 -18.59
CA PHE A 65 4.56 -2.30 -17.13
C PHE A 65 5.63 -3.27 -16.62
N HIS A 66 6.46 -2.82 -15.67
CA HIS A 66 7.62 -3.58 -15.21
C HIS A 66 7.54 -3.85 -13.71
N ALA A 67 7.91 -5.07 -13.33
CA ALA A 67 8.13 -5.50 -11.96
C ALA A 67 9.56 -6.02 -11.82
N SER A 68 10.08 -6.02 -10.60
CA SER A 68 11.30 -6.75 -10.30
C SER A 68 11.06 -8.27 -10.41
N PRO A 69 12.09 -9.08 -10.72
CA PRO A 69 11.95 -10.53 -10.90
C PRO A 69 11.64 -11.30 -9.60
N VAL A 70 11.38 -10.59 -8.51
CA VAL A 70 11.20 -11.13 -7.15
C VAL A 70 10.04 -10.41 -6.48
N SER A 71 9.13 -11.19 -5.89
CA SER A 71 7.89 -10.67 -5.28
C SER A 71 8.14 -9.70 -4.12
N SER A 72 9.05 -10.02 -3.19
CA SER A 72 9.39 -9.11 -2.08
C SER A 72 9.96 -7.78 -2.57
N VAL A 73 10.88 -7.82 -3.55
CA VAL A 73 11.50 -6.62 -4.14
C VAL A 73 10.43 -5.73 -4.81
N THR A 74 9.57 -6.32 -5.64
CA THR A 74 8.47 -5.60 -6.29
C THR A 74 7.53 -4.97 -5.27
N ARG A 75 7.15 -5.70 -4.21
CA ARG A 75 6.25 -5.20 -3.15
C ARG A 75 6.89 -4.03 -2.39
N ALA A 76 8.19 -4.09 -2.10
CA ALA A 76 8.91 -3.01 -1.43
C ALA A 76 8.92 -1.74 -2.28
N GLN A 77 9.31 -1.85 -3.56
CA GLN A 77 9.32 -0.73 -4.49
C GLN A 77 7.92 -0.15 -4.71
N MET A 78 6.90 -1.01 -4.82
CA MET A 78 5.51 -0.61 -5.00
C MET A 78 4.98 0.18 -3.80
N LEU A 79 5.27 -0.24 -2.57
CA LEU A 79 4.76 0.42 -1.37
C LEU A 79 5.53 1.70 -1.02
N THR A 80 6.78 1.84 -1.44
CA THR A 80 7.66 2.94 -1.02
C THR A 80 8.00 3.92 -2.14
N GLY A 81 7.86 3.50 -3.40
CA GLY A 81 8.34 4.24 -4.57
C GLY A 81 9.87 4.33 -4.70
N ALA A 82 10.62 3.68 -3.80
CA ALA A 82 12.08 3.80 -3.70
C ALA A 82 12.83 2.63 -4.35
N ASN A 83 14.13 2.79 -4.58
CA ASN A 83 14.97 1.72 -5.11
C ASN A 83 15.10 0.58 -4.10
N SER A 84 15.19 -0.66 -4.58
CA SER A 84 15.27 -1.85 -3.71
C SER A 84 16.47 -1.82 -2.76
N ILE A 85 17.62 -1.27 -3.18
CA ILE A 85 18.81 -1.14 -2.34
C ILE A 85 18.59 -0.09 -1.25
N GLU A 86 17.86 1.00 -1.53
CA GLU A 86 17.60 2.05 -0.53
C GLU A 86 16.70 1.54 0.62
N VAL A 87 15.86 0.56 0.33
CA VAL A 87 14.86 0.00 1.25
C VAL A 87 15.23 -1.37 1.82
N GLY A 88 16.46 -1.82 1.58
CA GLY A 88 17.03 -3.02 2.17
C GLY A 88 16.76 -4.35 1.46
N LEU A 89 16.16 -4.29 0.27
CA LEU A 89 15.84 -5.45 -0.56
C LEU A 89 16.73 -5.58 -1.82
N GLY A 90 18.00 -5.22 -1.71
CA GLY A 90 19.03 -5.64 -2.68
C GLY A 90 19.25 -7.17 -2.68
N SER A 91 18.86 -7.84 -1.60
CA SER A 91 18.75 -9.30 -1.46
C SER A 91 17.39 -9.67 -0.88
N PHE A 92 16.94 -10.90 -1.10
CA PHE A 92 15.63 -11.35 -0.64
C PHE A 92 15.70 -12.76 -0.06
N ASP A 93 14.94 -13.00 1.00
CA ASP A 93 14.83 -14.30 1.68
C ASP A 93 16.22 -14.98 1.82
N TYR A 94 16.37 -16.21 1.35
CA TYR A 94 17.60 -16.99 1.42
C TYR A 94 18.62 -16.65 0.32
N SER A 95 18.29 -15.77 -0.63
CA SER A 95 19.13 -15.45 -1.78
C SER A 95 20.02 -14.25 -1.49
N PHE A 96 21.14 -14.52 -0.80
CA PHE A 96 22.20 -13.54 -0.59
C PHE A 96 23.40 -13.88 -1.46
N TYR A 97 23.87 -12.91 -2.24
CA TYR A 97 25.24 -12.96 -2.74
C TYR A 97 26.19 -12.88 -1.54
N PRO A 98 27.06 -13.88 -1.27
CA PRO A 98 27.81 -13.94 -0.01
C PRO A 98 28.58 -12.66 0.34
N PRO A 99 29.22 -11.96 -0.62
CA PRO A 99 29.87 -10.67 -0.37
C PRO A 99 28.95 -9.49 -0.04
N ALA A 100 27.62 -9.63 -0.21
CA ALA A 100 26.63 -8.61 0.10
C ALA A 100 26.03 -8.74 1.51
N LYS A 101 26.24 -9.89 2.18
CA LYS A 101 25.68 -10.14 3.50
C LYS A 101 26.15 -9.09 4.51
N GLY A 102 25.19 -8.46 5.20
CA GLY A 102 25.45 -7.44 6.22
C GLY A 102 25.83 -6.06 5.68
N LYS A 103 25.76 -5.85 4.35
CA LYS A 103 25.95 -4.52 3.77
C LYS A 103 24.63 -3.72 3.78
N PRO A 104 24.69 -2.39 3.92
CA PRO A 104 23.52 -1.53 3.78
C PRO A 104 22.81 -1.78 2.45
N GLY A 105 21.50 -1.92 2.50
CA GLY A 105 20.66 -2.20 1.33
C GLY A 105 20.47 -3.68 1.01
N TYR A 106 21.12 -4.57 1.76
CA TYR A 106 21.04 -6.03 1.62
C TYR A 106 20.60 -6.70 2.92
N GLU A 107 19.73 -6.03 3.68
CA GLU A 107 19.18 -6.51 4.95
C GLU A 107 18.24 -7.71 4.75
N GLY A 108 17.55 -7.79 3.60
CA GLY A 108 16.62 -8.88 3.28
C GLY A 108 15.23 -8.72 3.91
N TYR A 109 14.91 -7.52 4.38
CA TYR A 109 13.58 -7.10 4.84
C TYR A 109 13.42 -5.58 4.60
N LEU A 110 12.17 -5.10 4.57
CA LEU A 110 11.90 -3.68 4.36
C LEU A 110 12.45 -2.87 5.55
N THR A 111 13.37 -1.93 5.29
CA THR A 111 14.02 -1.12 6.33
C THR A 111 13.30 0.22 6.56
N ARG A 112 13.48 0.79 7.75
CA ARG A 112 12.89 2.08 8.18
C ARG A 112 13.56 3.32 7.62
N ASN A 113 14.29 3.18 6.51
CA ASN A 113 14.89 4.31 5.81
C ASN A 113 13.89 5.05 4.90
N THR A 114 12.66 4.54 4.79
CA THR A 114 11.60 5.11 3.97
C THR A 114 10.24 4.95 4.66
N VAL A 115 9.24 5.63 4.10
CA VAL A 115 7.82 5.51 4.48
C VAL A 115 7.05 4.78 3.39
N THR A 116 5.96 4.11 3.76
CA THR A 116 5.06 3.51 2.77
C THR A 116 3.95 4.47 2.37
N VAL A 117 3.39 4.25 1.19
CA VAL A 117 2.16 4.90 0.75
C VAL A 117 0.99 4.67 1.73
N ALA A 118 0.98 3.53 2.43
CA ALA A 118 -0.04 3.23 3.44
C ALA A 118 0.11 4.13 4.68
N GLU A 119 1.34 4.36 5.16
CA GLU A 119 1.59 5.33 6.26
C GLU A 119 1.14 6.73 5.85
N LEU A 120 1.50 7.18 4.64
CA LEU A 120 1.08 8.48 4.12
C LEU A 120 -0.44 8.60 3.99
N LEU A 121 -1.13 7.56 3.49
CA LEU A 121 -2.59 7.56 3.36
C LEU A 121 -3.27 7.57 4.74
N ARG A 122 -2.81 6.76 5.69
CA ARG A 122 -3.31 6.71 7.06
C ARG A 122 -3.18 8.07 7.75
N ASP A 123 -1.99 8.68 7.64
CA ASP A 123 -1.71 9.97 8.27
C ASP A 123 -2.54 11.11 7.64
N ASN A 124 -3.06 10.89 6.42
CA ASN A 124 -4.02 11.76 5.76
C ASN A 124 -5.49 11.33 5.98
N GLY A 125 -5.78 10.45 6.94
CA GLY A 125 -7.16 10.10 7.33
C GLY A 125 -7.88 9.10 6.44
N TYR A 126 -7.14 8.30 5.66
CA TYR A 126 -7.70 7.09 5.06
C TYR A 126 -7.67 5.94 6.06
N ASN A 127 -8.71 5.10 6.04
CA ASN A 127 -8.64 3.81 6.70
C ASN A 127 -7.83 2.86 5.82
N THR A 128 -6.89 2.14 6.41
CA THR A 128 -5.89 1.34 5.67
C THR A 128 -6.03 -0.15 5.95
N TYR A 129 -6.13 -0.96 4.89
CA TYR A 129 -6.33 -2.40 5.00
C TYR A 129 -5.33 -3.17 4.15
N HIS A 130 -4.89 -4.32 4.66
CA HIS A 130 -4.06 -5.27 3.96
C HIS A 130 -4.75 -6.63 3.95
N SER A 131 -4.74 -7.31 2.81
CA SER A 131 -5.18 -8.70 2.74
C SER A 131 -4.28 -9.50 1.80
N GLY A 132 -3.94 -10.71 2.20
CA GLY A 132 -3.04 -11.58 1.44
C GLY A 132 -1.56 -11.50 1.85
N LYS A 133 -0.66 -11.56 0.87
CA LYS A 133 0.78 -11.79 1.05
C LYS A 133 1.55 -10.49 1.31
N TRP A 134 2.25 -10.46 2.44
CA TRP A 134 3.15 -9.37 2.81
C TRP A 134 4.54 -9.52 2.18
N HIS A 135 5.29 -10.56 2.56
CA HIS A 135 6.60 -10.92 1.99
C HIS A 135 7.69 -9.83 2.09
N LEU A 136 7.63 -8.98 3.11
CA LEU A 136 8.61 -7.92 3.36
C LEU A 136 9.38 -8.08 4.68
N GLY A 137 9.46 -9.31 5.22
CA GLY A 137 10.12 -9.48 6.51
C GLY A 137 10.11 -10.84 7.22
N SER A 138 9.47 -11.88 6.68
CA SER A 138 9.18 -13.08 7.48
C SER A 138 10.36 -14.00 7.77
N GLY A 139 11.46 -13.92 7.03
CA GLY A 139 12.54 -14.92 7.06
C GLY A 139 13.65 -14.67 8.08
N HIS A 140 13.85 -13.43 8.53
CA HIS A 140 15.04 -13.02 9.31
C HIS A 140 14.72 -12.51 10.72
N GLY A 141 13.46 -12.54 11.16
CA GLY A 141 13.06 -12.06 12.49
C GLY A 141 13.17 -10.53 12.70
N HIS A 142 13.63 -9.78 11.69
CA HIS A 142 13.85 -8.34 11.75
C HIS A 142 12.85 -7.50 10.95
N GLY A 143 12.12 -8.12 10.01
CA GLY A 143 11.13 -7.39 9.22
C GLY A 143 9.82 -7.22 9.97
N LEU A 144 9.24 -6.03 9.85
CA LEU A 144 8.04 -5.66 10.59
C LEU A 144 6.77 -6.10 9.85
N PRO A 145 5.70 -6.45 10.57
CA PRO A 145 4.41 -6.79 9.99
C PRO A 145 3.71 -5.56 9.36
N PRO A 146 2.70 -5.75 8.48
CA PRO A 146 1.99 -4.67 7.80
C PRO A 146 1.46 -3.56 8.72
N GLN A 147 1.09 -3.89 9.96
CA GLN A 147 0.54 -2.93 10.93
C GLN A 147 1.53 -1.83 11.28
N ASP A 148 2.81 -2.20 11.34
CA ASP A 148 3.87 -1.23 11.57
C ASP A 148 4.10 -0.36 10.32
N TRP A 149 3.67 -0.81 9.14
CA TRP A 149 3.83 -0.11 7.86
C TRP A 149 2.57 0.63 7.40
N GLY A 150 1.74 1.05 8.34
CA GLY A 150 0.61 1.93 8.05
C GLY A 150 -0.68 1.20 7.67
N PHE A 151 -0.80 -0.10 7.91
CA PHE A 151 -2.06 -0.84 7.72
C PHE A 151 -2.79 -1.09 9.06
N GLU A 152 -3.92 -0.46 9.28
CA GLU A 152 -4.68 -0.59 10.53
C GLU A 152 -5.34 -1.96 10.70
N GLN A 153 -5.70 -2.61 9.60
CA GLN A 153 -6.27 -3.95 9.61
C GLN A 153 -5.55 -4.84 8.60
N THR A 154 -5.19 -6.06 9.01
CA THR A 154 -4.54 -7.02 8.13
C THR A 154 -5.13 -8.41 8.29
N PHE A 155 -5.29 -9.10 7.16
CA PHE A 155 -5.64 -10.51 7.11
C PHE A 155 -4.82 -11.23 6.03
N GLY A 156 -3.90 -12.11 6.41
CA GLY A 156 -3.15 -12.84 5.40
C GLY A 156 -1.86 -13.47 5.91
N VAL A 157 -0.95 -13.73 4.97
CA VAL A 157 0.29 -14.47 5.23
C VAL A 157 1.46 -13.51 5.17
N TYR A 158 2.26 -13.51 6.24
CA TYR A 158 3.43 -12.64 6.33
C TYR A 158 4.62 -13.15 5.51
N SER A 159 4.65 -14.46 5.23
CA SER A 159 5.76 -15.12 4.56
C SER A 159 5.69 -15.19 3.04
N GLY A 160 6.87 -15.39 2.44
CA GLY A 160 7.00 -15.75 1.04
C GLY A 160 6.28 -17.07 0.70
N GLY A 161 6.04 -17.29 -0.59
CA GLY A 161 5.51 -18.57 -1.11
C GLY A 161 4.03 -18.86 -0.88
N SER A 162 3.20 -17.86 -0.55
CA SER A 162 1.75 -18.03 -0.33
C SER A 162 0.91 -17.28 -1.36
N ALA A 163 0.04 -17.99 -2.10
CA ALA A 163 -0.67 -17.51 -3.28
C ALA A 163 -1.86 -16.54 -3.04
N THR A 164 -1.95 -15.86 -1.91
CA THR A 164 -3.11 -15.00 -1.60
C THR A 164 -2.78 -13.55 -1.90
N GLY A 165 -3.30 -13.00 -3.00
CA GLY A 165 -3.02 -11.64 -3.46
C GLY A 165 -4.28 -10.80 -3.66
N ILE A 166 -4.86 -10.28 -2.57
CA ILE A 166 -5.84 -9.17 -2.67
C ILE A 166 -5.53 -8.16 -1.57
N THR A 167 -4.65 -7.21 -1.85
CA THR A 167 -4.40 -6.10 -0.93
C THR A 167 -5.49 -5.05 -1.10
N ARG A 168 -6.34 -4.85 -0.09
CA ARG A 168 -7.42 -3.84 -0.14
C ARG A 168 -6.92 -2.49 0.36
N ILE A 169 -6.23 -1.73 -0.49
CA ILE A 169 -5.54 -0.51 -0.03
C ILE A 169 -6.47 0.71 -0.03
N CYS A 170 -7.17 0.86 1.09
CA CYS A 170 -7.67 2.12 1.62
C CYS A 170 -9.10 2.54 1.27
N THR A 171 -9.90 2.77 2.31
CA THR A 171 -11.26 3.31 2.19
C THR A 171 -11.37 4.63 2.95
N ARG A 172 -12.27 5.49 2.50
CA ARG A 172 -12.69 6.66 3.29
C ARG A 172 -13.28 6.24 4.66
N PRO A 173 -13.25 7.12 5.67
CA PRO A 173 -14.05 6.95 6.88
C PRO A 173 -15.55 6.81 6.55
N PRO A 174 -16.31 5.98 7.28
CA PRO A 174 -17.76 5.97 7.13
C PRO A 174 -18.35 7.36 7.47
N ARG A 175 -19.35 7.79 6.69
CA ARG A 175 -20.11 9.02 6.93
C ARG A 175 -20.90 8.94 8.23
#